data_AF-A0A7J3WA07-F1
#
_entry.id   AF-A0A7J3WA07-F1
#
_cell.length_a   1.000
_cell.length_b   1.000
_cell.length_c   1.000
_cell.angle_alpha   90.00
_cell.angle_beta   90.00
_cell.angle_gamma   90.00
#
_symmetry.space_group_name_H-M   'P 1'
#
loop_
_entity.id
_entity.type
_entity.pdbx_description
1 polymer ?
#
loop_
_entity_poly.entity_id
_entity_poly.type
_entity_poly.pdbx_seq_one_letter_code
_entity_poly.pdbx_strand_id
1 'polypeptide(L)' 'MGSCRGITTIQISKETKELLRRIGRKGETYDQIIRRLIKQAYEDEVLNIENPYMHRLKPTDKVVSVGEG' A
#
# COMPACT_ATOMS: atom_id res chain seq x y z
N MET A 1 -7.68 -25.72 1.61
CA MET A 1 -6.44 -25.19 1.01
C MET A 1 -6.10 -23.89 1.72
N GLY A 2 -4.92 -23.82 2.36
CA GLY A 2 -4.52 -22.65 3.14
C GLY A 2 -4.27 -21.46 2.22
N SER A 3 -4.98 -20.36 2.45
CA SER A 3 -4.67 -19.07 1.81
C SER A 3 -3.31 -18.59 2.34
N CYS A 4 -2.24 -18.84 1.59
CA CYS A 4 -0.94 -18.24 1.88
C CYS A 4 -1.08 -16.72 1.81
N ARG A 5 -1.03 -16.04 2.97
CA ARG A 5 -0.92 -14.57 3.00
C ARG A 5 0.45 -14.23 2.45
N GLY A 6 0.52 -13.85 1.18
CA GLY A 6 1.76 -13.39 0.56
C GLY A 6 2.32 -12.20 1.33
N ILE A 7 3.60 -12.27 1.70
CA ILE A 7 4.32 -11.14 2.26
C ILE A 7 4.87 -10.34 1.07
N THR A 8 4.58 -9.05 1.04
CA THR A 8 5.11 -8.14 0.03
C THR A 8 6.10 -7.18 0.69
N THR A 9 7.26 -7.00 0.07
CA THR A 9 8.21 -5.97 0.49
C THR A 9 7.95 -4.69 -0.28
N ILE A 10 7.77 -3.59 0.43
CA ILE A 10 7.68 -2.25 -0.15
C ILE A 10 8.89 -1.42 0.29
N GLN A 11 9.42 -0.61 -0.63
CA GLN A 11 10.45 0.36 -0.30
C GLN A 11 9.80 1.63 0.21
N ILE A 12 10.26 2.12 1.36
CA ILE A 12 9.84 3.40 1.95
C ILE A 12 11.08 4.17 2.41
N SER A 13 10.98 5.49 2.51
CA SER A 13 12.07 6.29 3.05
C SER A 13 12.28 6.00 4.55
N LYS A 14 13.50 6.27 5.04
CA LYS A 14 13.82 6.17 6.48
C LYS A 14 12.93 7.09 7.32
N GLU A 15 12.60 8.26 6.79
CA GLU A 15 11.71 9.22 7.42
C GLU A 15 10.29 8.66 7.56
N THR A 16 9.71 8.11 6.49
CA THR A 16 8.39 7.48 6.53
C THR A 16 8.35 6.32 7.53
N LYS A 17 9.41 5.50 7.59
CA LYS A 17 9.52 4.42 8.59
C LYS A 17 9.46 4.95 10.03
N GLU A 18 10.13 6.07 10.30
CA GLU A 18 10.13 6.68 11.63
C GLU A 18 8.78 7.32 11.97
N LEU A 19 8.12 7.96 10.99
CA LEU A 19 6.75 8.47 11.16
C LEU A 19 5.77 7.34 11.51
N LEU A 20 5.83 6.21 10.79
CA LEU A 20 5.02 5.04 11.10
C LEU A 20 5.28 4.53 12.52
N ARG A 21 6.55 4.50 12.96
CA ARG A 21 6.92 4.08 14.32
C ARG A 21 6.35 5.00 15.40
N ARG A 22 6.31 6.32 15.15
CA ARG A 22 5.78 7.32 16.10
C ARG A 22 4.26 7.31 16.20
N ILE A 23 3.57 7.03 15.08
CA ILE A 23 2.11 7.00 15.00
C ILE A 23 1.53 5.65 15.49
N GLY A 24 2.35 4.61 15.47
CA GLY A 24 1.98 3.28 15.94
C GLY A 24 1.75 3.22 17.46
N ARG A 25 0.81 2.37 17.87
CA ARG A 25 0.56 2.06 19.29
C ARG A 25 1.42 0.87 19.72
N LYS A 26 1.61 0.70 21.04
CA LYS A 26 2.36 -0.44 21.59
C LYS A 26 1.73 -1.76 21.11
N GLY A 27 2.52 -2.58 20.41
CA GLY A 27 2.07 -3.87 19.88
C GLY A 27 1.39 -3.81 18.50
N GLU A 28 1.28 -2.63 17.89
CA GLU A 28 0.74 -2.48 16.53
C GLU A 28 1.81 -2.81 15.48
N THR A 29 1.45 -3.61 14.47
CA THR A 29 2.34 -3.94 13.35
C THR A 29 2.30 -2.84 12.28
N TYR A 30 3.34 -2.75 11.44
CA TYR A 30 3.34 -1.83 10.30
C TYR A 30 2.13 -2.02 9.38
N ASP A 31 1.71 -3.26 9.13
CA ASP A 31 0.52 -3.57 8.33
C ASP A 31 -0.76 -2.99 8.96
N GLN A 32 -0.94 -3.13 10.27
CA GLN A 32 -2.08 -2.54 10.98
C GLN A 32 -2.06 -1.01 10.96
N ILE A 33 -0.89 -0.39 11.17
CA ILE A 33 -0.73 1.07 11.11
C ILE A 33 -1.11 1.57 9.71
N ILE A 34 -0.57 0.94 8.66
CA ILE A 34 -0.84 1.33 7.26
C ILE A 34 -2.33 1.17 6.95
N ARG A 35 -2.96 0.03 7.29
CA ARG A 35 -4.40 -0.19 7.07
C ARG A 35 -5.26 0.84 7.78
N ARG A 36 -4.93 1.18 9.04
CA ARG A 36 -5.64 2.21 9.80
C ARG A 36 -5.51 3.58 9.14
N LEU A 37 -4.31 3.96 8.72
CA LEU A 37 -4.09 5.25 8.04
C LEU A 37 -4.84 5.32 6.71
N ILE A 38 -4.85 4.25 5.91
CA ILE A 38 -5.63 4.19 4.68
C ILE A 38 -7.13 4.33 5.00
N LYS A 39 -7.64 3.63 6.03
CA LYS A 39 -9.03 3.75 6.46
C LYS A 39 -9.42 5.15 6.92
N GLN A 40 -8.49 5.88 7.53
CA GLN A 40 -8.74 7.26 7.94
C GLN A 40 -8.70 8.23 6.75
N ALA A 41 -7.89 7.93 5.74
CA ALA A 41 -7.71 8.80 4.57
C ALA A 41 -8.78 8.59 3.48
N TYR A 42 -9.40 7.40 3.41
CA TYR A 42 -10.39 7.04 2.40
C TYR A 42 -11.67 6.49 3.07
N GLU A 43 -12.85 6.84 2.53
CA GLU A 43 -14.13 6.27 2.97
C GLU A 43 -14.21 4.76 2.70
N ASP A 44 -15.05 4.03 3.46
CA ASP A 44 -15.12 2.56 3.48
C ASP A 44 -15.28 1.92 2.08
N GLU A 45 -15.78 2.65 1.08
CA GLU A 45 -15.89 2.18 -0.32
C GLU A 45 -14.54 1.82 -0.97
N VAL A 46 -13.42 2.46 -0.59
CA VAL A 46 -12.09 2.18 -1.15
C VAL A 46 -11.44 0.93 -0.52
N LEU A 47 -11.91 0.52 0.65
CA LEU A 47 -11.35 -0.61 1.39
C LEU A 47 -12.02 -1.95 1.11
N ASN A 48 -13.17 -1.93 0.44
CA ASN A 48 -13.94 -3.11 0.07
C ASN A 48 -13.50 -3.71 -1.27
N ILE A 49 -12.23 -3.51 -1.64
CA ILE A 49 -11.66 -4.18 -2.80
C ILE A 49 -11.09 -5.51 -2.34
N GLU A 50 -11.72 -6.60 -2.77
CA GLU A 50 -11.05 -7.89 -2.90
C GLU A 50 -9.74 -7.63 -3.65
N ASN A 51 -8.60 -7.71 -2.95
CA ASN A 51 -7.29 -7.19 -3.38
C ASN A 51 -7.06 -7.14 -4.92
N PRO A 52 -7.14 -5.95 -5.56
CA PRO A 52 -7.09 -5.74 -7.01
C PRO A 52 -5.66 -5.46 -7.53
N TYR A 53 -4.64 -5.43 -6.66
CA TYR A 53 -3.26 -5.10 -7.03
C TYR A 53 -2.54 -6.22 -7.81
N MET A 54 -3.27 -7.26 -8.26
CA MET A 54 -2.88 -8.24 -9.27
C MET A 54 -3.67 -8.09 -10.59
N HIS A 55 -4.34 -6.96 -10.86
CA HIS A 55 -4.55 -6.60 -12.25
C HIS A 55 -3.22 -6.08 -12.80
N ARG A 56 -2.52 -6.96 -13.54
CA ARG A 56 -1.54 -6.62 -14.58
C ARG A 56 -1.78 -5.18 -15.03
N LEU A 57 -0.74 -4.33 -15.00
CA LEU A 57 -0.68 -3.06 -15.71
C LEU A 57 -1.67 -3.11 -16.87
N LYS A 58 -2.79 -2.38 -16.76
CA LYS A 58 -3.69 -2.37 -17.90
C LYS A 58 -2.90 -1.64 -18.99
N PRO A 59 -2.89 -2.12 -20.25
CA PRO A 59 -2.15 -1.50 -21.35
C PRO A 59 -2.57 -0.05 -21.67
N THR A 60 -3.40 0.56 -20.82
CA THR A 60 -3.88 1.94 -20.87
C THR A 60 -3.15 2.88 -19.93
N ASP A 61 -2.29 2.37 -19.01
CA ASP A 61 -1.28 3.22 -18.38
C ASP A 61 -0.37 3.70 -19.51
N LYS A 62 -0.67 4.90 -20.04
CA LYS A 62 0.18 5.58 -21.00
C LYS A 62 1.54 5.69 -20.36
N VAL A 63 2.46 4.84 -20.78
CA VAL A 63 3.89 5.11 -20.67
C VAL A 63 4.08 6.48 -21.33
N VAL A 64 4.22 7.51 -20.51
CA VAL A 64 4.78 8.77 -21.00
C VAL A 64 6.21 8.41 -21.34
N SER A 65 6.46 8.22 -22.64
CA SER A 65 7.80 8.22 -23.17
C SER A 65 8.40 9.58 -22.85
N VAL A 66 9.24 9.64 -21.83
CA VAL A 66 10.13 10.79 -21.62
C VAL A 66 11.30 10.58 -22.55
N GLY A 67 11.27 11.30 -23.67
CA GLY A 67 12.34 11.41 -24.66
C GLY A 67 11.76 12.06 -25.91
N GLU A 68 12.37 13.03 -26.58
CA GLU A 68 13.63 13.76 -26.41
C GLU A 68 13.39 15.16 -27.03
N GLY A 69 14.09 16.18 -26.51
CA GLY A 69 14.04 17.55 -27.05
C GLY A 69 15.01 18.45 -26.32
#